data_AF-A0A7J8GKR3-F1
#
_entry.id   AF-A0A7J8GKR3-F1
#
_cell.length_a   1.000
_cell.length_b   1.000
_cell.length_c   1.000
_cell.angle_alpha   90.00
_cell.angle_beta   90.00
_cell.angle_gamma   90.00
#
_symmetry.space_group_name_H-M   'P 1'
#
loop_
_entity.id
_entity.type
_entity.pdbx_description
1 polymer ?
#
loop_
_entity_poly.entity_id
_entity_poly.type
_entity_poly.pdbx_seq_one_letter_code
_entity_poly.pdbx_strand_id
1 'polypeptide(L)'
;MYFYGQGIRQDTEAALQCLKEAAERGNVYAQGNLVEYYYNMKFFTKCVAFSKRIADYDEVHDIPTIAQVTDCLPEFISRGMAMASFYYARCLQLGLGITKDEAMAKHYYSKACRLNPELADELHSLLIHQRI
;
A
#
# COMPACT_ATOMS: atom_id res chain seq x y z
N MET A 1 2.99 1.89 20.68
CA MET A 1 2.27 0.60 20.64
C MET A 1 0.77 0.89 20.83
N TYR A 2 0.06 1.20 19.73
CA TYR A 2 -1.36 1.58 19.75
C TYR A 2 -2.18 0.74 18.75
N PHE A 3 -1.90 -0.57 18.66
CA PHE A 3 -2.54 -1.45 17.68
C PHE A 3 -3.56 -2.44 18.27
N TYR A 4 -3.87 -2.37 19.57
CA TYR A 4 -4.95 -3.16 20.15
C TYR A 4 -5.81 -2.29 21.07
N GLY A 5 -6.81 -1.62 20.48
CA GLY A 5 -7.82 -0.84 21.17
C GLY A 5 -9.21 -1.40 20.92
N GLN A 6 -9.62 -2.39 21.73
CA GLN A 6 -11.04 -2.67 21.95
C GLN A 6 -11.65 -1.47 22.67
N GLY A 7 -12.67 -0.82 22.08
CA GLY A 7 -13.60 0.02 22.84
C GLY A 7 -13.45 1.54 22.74
N ILE A 8 -12.70 2.08 21.78
CA ILE A 8 -12.75 3.51 21.45
C ILE A 8 -13.35 3.61 20.06
N ARG A 9 -14.30 4.52 19.84
CA ARG A 9 -14.58 5.09 18.51
C ARG A 9 -13.28 5.76 18.08
N GLN A 10 -12.30 4.96 17.65
CA GLN A 10 -10.98 5.44 17.27
C GLN A 10 -11.23 6.44 16.16
N ASP A 11 -10.56 7.56 16.27
CA ASP A 11 -10.66 8.73 15.41
C ASP A 11 -10.11 8.39 14.02
N THR A 12 -10.70 7.37 13.37
CA THR A 12 -10.32 6.85 12.06
C THR A 12 -10.45 7.96 11.03
N GLU A 13 -11.36 8.91 11.25
CA GLU A 13 -11.49 10.13 10.46
C GLU A 13 -10.30 11.07 10.63
N ALA A 14 -9.90 11.38 11.88
CA ALA A 14 -8.71 12.22 12.11
C ALA A 14 -7.42 11.54 11.63
N ALA A 15 -7.25 10.24 11.87
CA ALA A 15 -6.12 9.46 11.39
C ALA A 15 -6.06 9.45 9.85
N LEU A 16 -7.21 9.31 9.20
CA LEU A 16 -7.34 9.34 7.75
C LEU A 16 -7.10 10.75 7.18
N GLN A 17 -7.49 11.80 7.90
CA GLN A 17 -7.16 13.17 7.52
C GLN A 17 -5.65 13.42 7.59
N CYS A 18 -4.99 13.03 8.67
CA CYS A 18 -3.52 13.11 8.78
C CYS A 18 -2.81 12.28 7.69
N LEU A 19 -3.33 11.08 7.37
CA LEU A 19 -2.79 10.26 6.28
C LEU A 19 -2.96 10.92 4.92
N LYS A 20 -4.10 11.57 4.65
CA LYS A 20 -4.31 12.33 3.41
C LYS A 20 -3.34 13.49 3.30
N GLU A 21 -3.20 14.30 4.36
CA GLU A 21 -2.27 15.44 4.36
C GLU A 21 -0.82 14.98 4.16
N ALA A 22 -0.41 13.88 4.79
CA ALA A 22 0.93 13.31 4.60
C ALA A 22 1.13 12.75 3.19
N ALA A 23 0.11 12.06 2.64
CA ALA A 23 0.15 11.52 1.29
C ALA A 23 0.21 12.62 0.22
N GLU A 24 -0.49 13.74 0.42
CA GLU A 24 -0.43 14.93 -0.43
C GLU A 24 0.95 15.59 -0.43
N ARG A 25 1.66 15.53 0.71
CA ARG A 25 3.07 15.96 0.81
C ARG A 25 4.07 14.98 0.19
N GLY A 26 3.60 13.87 -0.39
CA GLY A 26 4.44 12.88 -1.05
C GLY A 26 4.96 11.76 -0.14
N ASN A 27 4.45 11.62 1.09
CA ASN A 27 4.86 10.53 1.97
C ASN A 27 4.33 9.19 1.45
N VAL A 28 5.23 8.37 0.88
CA VAL A 28 4.87 7.09 0.25
C VAL A 28 4.29 6.08 1.23
N TYR A 29 4.72 6.11 2.49
CA TYR A 29 4.13 5.26 3.53
C TYR A 29 2.66 5.63 3.79
N ALA A 30 2.35 6.92 3.91
CA ALA A 30 0.97 7.39 4.04
C ALA A 30 0.14 7.05 2.80
N GLN A 31 0.72 7.17 1.60
CA GLN A 31 0.08 6.77 0.36
C GLN A 31 -0.24 5.26 0.32
N GLY A 32 0.67 4.40 0.80
CA GLY A 32 0.42 2.96 0.93
C GLY A 32 -0.76 2.62 1.84
N ASN A 33 -0.87 3.30 2.99
CA ASN A 33 -2.02 3.17 3.88
C ASN A 33 -3.33 3.65 3.23
N LEU A 34 -3.29 4.69 2.40
CA LEU A 34 -4.48 5.11 1.63
C LEU A 34 -4.89 4.09 0.57
N VAL A 35 -3.93 3.39 -0.06
CA VAL A 35 -4.23 2.29 -0.98
C VAL A 35 -5.02 1.19 -0.26
N GLU A 36 -4.53 0.74 0.90
CA GLU A 36 -5.23 -0.24 1.74
C GLU A 36 -6.64 0.23 2.08
N TYR A 37 -6.78 1.49 2.50
CA TYR A 37 -8.08 2.06 2.80
C TYR A 37 -9.04 2.01 1.60
N TYR A 38 -8.57 2.42 0.41
CA TYR A 38 -9.40 2.36 -0.81
C TYR A 38 -9.77 0.94 -1.21
N TYR A 39 -8.87 -0.02 -1.02
CA TYR A 39 -9.14 -1.42 -1.27
C TYR A 39 -10.22 -1.96 -0.31
N ASN A 40 -10.08 -1.70 1.00
CA ASN A 40 -11.03 -2.13 2.03
C ASN A 40 -12.43 -1.48 1.84
N MET A 41 -12.48 -0.23 1.39
CA MET A 41 -13.72 0.47 1.02
C MET A 41 -14.30 0.03 -0.34
N LYS A 42 -13.67 -0.94 -1.02
CA LYS A 42 -14.06 -1.44 -2.35
C LYS A 42 -14.04 -0.38 -3.44
N PHE A 43 -13.29 0.71 -3.26
CA PHE A 43 -13.07 1.73 -4.28
C PHE A 43 -11.98 1.30 -5.26
N PHE A 44 -12.20 0.17 -5.94
CA PHE A 44 -11.17 -0.52 -6.70
C PHE A 44 -10.57 0.31 -7.83
N THR A 45 -11.37 1.09 -8.58
CA THR A 45 -10.82 1.97 -9.63
C THR A 45 -9.88 3.02 -9.08
N LYS A 46 -10.18 3.60 -7.90
CA LYS A 46 -9.30 4.55 -7.23
C LYS A 46 -8.07 3.87 -6.65
N CYS A 47 -8.27 2.71 -6.01
CA CYS A 47 -7.19 1.87 -5.50
C CYS A 47 -6.17 1.57 -6.60
N VAL A 48 -6.62 1.06 -7.75
CA VAL A 48 -5.78 0.75 -8.93
C VAL A 48 -5.04 1.99 -9.42
N ALA A 49 -5.75 3.09 -9.67
CA ALA A 49 -5.13 4.29 -10.21
C ALA A 49 -4.05 4.87 -9.28
N PHE A 50 -4.28 4.81 -7.96
CA PHE A 50 -3.36 5.33 -6.96
C PHE A 50 -2.19 4.38 -6.69
N SER A 51 -2.48 3.09 -6.48
CA SER A 51 -1.47 2.05 -6.22
C SER A 51 -0.54 1.82 -7.39
N LYS A 52 -1.03 1.86 -8.64
CA LYS A 52 -0.20 1.66 -9.84
C LYS A 52 0.97 2.64 -9.88
N ARG A 53 0.72 3.93 -9.64
CA ARG A 53 1.76 4.98 -9.70
C ARG A 53 2.89 4.73 -8.70
N ILE A 54 2.54 4.27 -7.50
CA ILE A 54 3.50 4.00 -6.42
C ILE A 54 4.22 2.67 -6.70
N ALA A 55 3.49 1.67 -7.19
CA ALA A 55 4.05 0.37 -7.56
C ALA A 55 5.00 0.47 -8.76
N ASP A 56 4.85 1.48 -9.63
CA ASP A 56 5.73 1.73 -10.78
C ASP A 56 7.08 2.37 -10.38
N TYR A 57 7.25 2.88 -9.15
CA TYR A 57 8.53 3.45 -8.69
C TYR A 57 9.67 2.42 -8.70
N ASP A 58 10.85 2.87 -9.13
CA ASP A 58 12.06 2.06 -9.14
C ASP A 58 12.68 1.94 -7.74
N GLU A 59 12.90 0.71 -7.30
CA GLU A 59 13.35 0.41 -5.93
C GLU A 59 14.78 0.93 -5.66
N VAL A 60 15.61 1.07 -6.70
CA VAL A 60 17.03 1.45 -6.57
C VAL A 60 17.24 2.95 -6.70
N HIS A 61 16.52 3.58 -7.63
CA HIS A 61 16.72 5.01 -7.97
C HIS A 61 15.71 5.93 -7.28
N ASP A 62 14.44 5.52 -7.18
CA ASP A 62 13.39 6.40 -6.65
C ASP A 62 13.38 6.41 -5.13
N ILE A 63 13.66 5.30 -4.45
CA ILE A 63 13.64 5.23 -2.98
C ILE A 63 14.62 6.25 -2.34
N PRO A 64 15.90 6.33 -2.74
CA PRO A 64 16.81 7.33 -2.18
C PRO A 64 16.37 8.77 -2.49
N THR A 65 15.86 9.00 -3.71
CA THR A 65 15.40 10.32 -4.16
C THR A 65 14.19 10.78 -3.36
N ILE A 66 13.21 9.90 -3.18
CA ILE A 66 12.01 10.16 -2.36
C ILE A 66 12.42 10.39 -0.90
N ALA A 67 13.35 9.59 -0.37
CA ALA A 67 13.86 9.77 0.99
C ALA A 67 14.46 11.16 1.20
N GLN A 68 15.27 11.63 0.23
CA GLN A 68 15.88 12.96 0.28
C GLN A 68 14.85 14.09 0.19
N VAL A 69 13.83 13.96 -0.68
CA VAL A 69 12.82 15.01 -0.89
C VAL A 69 11.81 15.09 0.26
N THR A 70 11.44 13.94 0.82
CA THR A 70 10.36 13.84 1.82
C THR A 70 10.86 13.73 3.25
N ASP A 71 12.17 13.64 3.46
CA ASP A 71 12.84 13.35 4.74
C ASP A 71 12.27 12.07 5.42
N CYS A 72 11.79 11.13 4.61
CA CYS A 72 11.24 9.87 5.06
C CYS A 72 12.30 8.78 5.00
N LEU A 73 12.35 7.91 6.01
CA LEU A 73 13.31 6.81 6.01
C LEU A 73 13.02 5.85 4.83
N PRO A 74 14.07 5.39 4.10
CA PRO A 74 13.93 4.45 2.99
C PRO A 74 13.08 3.22 3.33
N GLU A 75 13.19 2.70 4.56
CA GLU A 75 12.41 1.56 5.02
C GLU A 75 10.89 1.80 4.98
N PHE A 76 10.44 2.99 5.38
CA PHE A 76 9.02 3.35 5.33
C PHE A 76 8.53 3.55 3.90
N ILE A 77 9.38 4.08 3.02
CA ILE A 77 9.09 4.20 1.59
C ILE A 77 8.94 2.80 0.98
N SER A 78 9.91 1.90 1.23
CA SER A 78 9.84 0.50 0.81
C SER A 78 8.57 -0.18 1.30
N ARG A 79 8.17 0.07 2.55
CA ARG A 79 6.93 -0.47 3.14
C ARG A 79 5.69 0.06 2.40
N GLY A 80 5.62 1.37 2.14
CA GLY A 80 4.51 1.96 1.37
C GLY A 80 4.43 1.43 -0.07
N MET A 81 5.58 1.28 -0.74
CA MET A 81 5.67 0.69 -2.07
C MET A 81 5.28 -0.79 -2.08
N ALA A 82 5.64 -1.55 -1.04
CA ALA A 82 5.25 -2.95 -0.90
C ALA A 82 3.73 -3.08 -0.74
N MET A 83 3.09 -2.25 0.10
CA MET A 83 1.63 -2.20 0.24
C MET A 83 0.97 -1.89 -1.11
N ALA A 84 1.40 -0.83 -1.79
CA ALA A 84 0.85 -0.43 -3.07
C ALA A 84 0.98 -1.55 -4.12
N SER A 85 2.16 -2.17 -4.21
CA SER A 85 2.42 -3.29 -5.12
C SER A 85 1.52 -4.49 -4.83
N PHE A 86 1.35 -4.84 -3.54
CA PHE A 86 0.50 -5.95 -3.13
C PHE A 86 -0.99 -5.73 -3.49
N TYR A 87 -1.56 -4.57 -3.14
CA TYR A 87 -2.95 -4.29 -3.45
C TYR A 87 -3.21 -4.09 -4.95
N TYR A 88 -2.24 -3.53 -5.69
CA TYR A 88 -2.31 -3.48 -7.15
C TYR A 88 -2.30 -4.89 -7.75
N ALA A 89 -1.42 -5.78 -7.26
CA ALA A 89 -1.38 -7.18 -7.65
C ALA A 89 -2.70 -7.90 -7.34
N ARG A 90 -3.34 -7.62 -6.19
CA ARG A 90 -4.67 -8.16 -5.85
C ARG A 90 -5.73 -7.70 -6.84
N CYS A 91 -5.75 -6.42 -7.17
CA CYS A 91 -6.69 -5.88 -8.17
C CYS A 91 -6.50 -6.53 -9.54
N LEU A 92 -5.25 -6.74 -9.99
CA LEU A 92 -4.94 -7.44 -11.23
C LEU A 92 -5.31 -8.93 -11.18
N GLN A 93 -5.05 -9.61 -10.06
CA GLN A 93 -5.37 -11.03 -9.89
C GLN A 93 -6.88 -11.29 -9.95
N LEU A 94 -7.66 -10.41 -9.33
CA LEU A 94 -9.11 -10.57 -9.17
C LEU A 94 -9.92 -9.81 -10.22
N GLY A 95 -9.28 -8.95 -11.03
CA GLY A 95 -9.98 -8.10 -12.00
C GLY A 95 -10.81 -6.99 -11.34
N LEU A 96 -10.36 -6.45 -10.21
CA LEU A 96 -11.08 -5.45 -9.43
C LEU A 96 -10.69 -4.04 -9.87
N GLY A 97 -11.58 -3.35 -10.56
CA GLY A 97 -11.33 -1.98 -11.05
C GLY A 97 -10.32 -1.91 -12.21
N ILE A 98 -9.83 -3.05 -12.68
CA ILE A 98 -8.92 -3.23 -13.82
C ILE A 98 -9.18 -4.59 -14.46
N THR A 99 -8.78 -4.77 -15.72
CA THR A 99 -8.81 -6.08 -16.37
C THR A 99 -7.90 -7.07 -15.66
N LYS A 100 -8.38 -8.31 -15.50
CA LYS A 100 -7.61 -9.37 -14.87
C LYS A 100 -6.32 -9.66 -15.66
N ASP A 101 -5.18 -9.68 -14.98
CA ASP A 101 -3.88 -10.03 -15.54
C ASP A 101 -3.04 -10.76 -14.49
N GLU A 102 -2.96 -12.09 -14.62
CA GLU A 102 -2.25 -12.92 -13.65
C GLU A 102 -0.72 -12.82 -13.75
N ALA A 103 -0.19 -12.53 -14.95
CA ALA A 103 1.25 -12.41 -15.15
C ALA A 103 1.76 -11.14 -14.46
N MET A 104 1.06 -10.02 -14.69
CA MET A 104 1.36 -8.75 -14.04
C MET A 104 1.10 -8.82 -12.53
N ALA A 105 0.04 -9.49 -12.08
CA ALA A 105 -0.20 -9.72 -10.66
C ALA A 105 0.98 -10.43 -9.98
N LYS A 106 1.48 -11.53 -10.56
CA LYS A 106 2.65 -12.25 -10.03
C LYS A 106 3.88 -11.35 -9.95
N HIS A 107 4.13 -10.55 -10.98
CA HIS A 107 5.23 -9.60 -10.99
C HIS A 107 5.18 -8.63 -9.79
N TYR A 108 4.01 -8.03 -9.54
CA TYR A 108 3.85 -7.08 -8.43
C TYR A 108 3.81 -7.73 -7.04
N TYR A 109 3.33 -8.97 -6.91
CA TYR A 109 3.51 -9.74 -5.67
C TYR A 109 4.99 -10.02 -5.39
N SER A 110 5.75 -10.47 -6.39
CA SER A 110 7.19 -10.67 -6.23
C SER A 110 7.89 -9.36 -5.86
N LYS A 111 7.49 -8.23 -6.46
CA LYS A 111 7.98 -6.90 -6.09
C LYS A 111 7.70 -6.57 -4.63
N ALA A 112 6.47 -6.77 -4.15
CA ALA A 112 6.10 -6.54 -2.76
C ALA A 112 6.98 -7.37 -1.79
N CYS A 113 7.21 -8.64 -2.10
CA CYS A 113 8.06 -9.51 -1.29
C CYS A 113 9.54 -9.07 -1.28
N ARG A 114 10.07 -8.56 -2.40
CA ARG A 114 11.45 -8.03 -2.45
C ARG A 114 11.61 -6.76 -1.63
N LEU A 115 10.62 -5.87 -1.71
CA LEU A 115 10.62 -4.60 -0.99
C LEU A 115 10.49 -4.79 0.53
N ASN A 116 9.57 -5.65 0.96
CA ASN A 116 9.35 -5.93 2.37
C ASN A 116 8.71 -7.32 2.56
N PRO A 117 9.51 -8.36 2.83
CA PRO A 117 9.01 -9.73 2.94
C PRO A 117 8.13 -9.94 4.17
N GLU A 118 8.44 -9.30 5.30
CA GLU A 118 7.66 -9.39 6.54
C GLU A 118 6.24 -8.84 6.34
N LEU A 119 6.12 -7.67 5.70
CA LEU A 119 4.83 -7.07 5.37
C LEU A 119 4.06 -7.92 4.36
N ALA A 120 4.74 -8.47 3.35
CA ALA A 120 4.09 -9.32 2.36
C ALA A 120 3.49 -10.58 3.01
N ASP A 121 4.20 -11.18 3.97
CA ASP A 121 3.71 -12.31 4.75
C ASP A 121 2.54 -11.93 5.67
N GLU A 122 2.60 -10.75 6.30
CA GLU A 122 1.50 -10.20 7.10
C GLU A 122 0.23 -10.01 6.24
N LEU A 123 0.34 -9.36 5.08
CA LEU A 123 -0.78 -9.14 4.16
C LEU A 123 -1.32 -10.45 3.60
N HIS A 124 -0.44 -11.42 3.30
CA HIS A 124 -0.85 -12.74 2.87
C HIS A 124 -1.60 -13.49 3.98
N SER A 125 -1.14 -13.38 5.22
CA SER A 125 -1.82 -13.94 6.39
C SER A 125 -3.20 -13.33 6.58
N LEU A 126 -3.35 -12.01 6.50
CA LEU A 126 -4.65 -11.33 6.60
C LEU A 126 -5.64 -11.81 5.51
N LEU A 127 -5.13 -12.04 4.31
CA LEU A 127 -5.90 -12.58 3.19
C LEU A 127 -6.38 -14.01 3.45
N ILE A 128 -5.51 -14.89 3.96
CA ILE A 128 -5.90 -16.27 4.32
C ILE A 128 -7.02 -16.26 5.38
N HIS A 129 -6.95 -15.32 6.33
CA HIS A 129 -7.97 -15.15 7.37
C HIS A 129 -9.20 -14.34 6.92
N GLN A 130 -9.35 -14.03 5.62
CA GLN A 130 -10.45 -13.27 5.04
C GLN A 130 -10.67 -11.88 5.69
N ARG A 131 -9.60 -11.27 6.21
CA ARG A 131 -9.65 -9.92 6.80
C ARG A 131 -9.49 -8.82 5.75
N ILE A 132 -8.98 -9.16 4.56
CA ILE A 132 -8.81 -8.33 3.35
C ILE A 132 -8.92 -9.19 2.08
#